data_AF-A0A9E7I847-F1
#
_entry.id   AF-A0A9E7I847-F1
#
_cell.length_a   1.000
_cell.length_b   1.000
_cell.length_c   1.000
_cell.angle_alpha   90.00
_cell.angle_beta   90.00
_cell.angle_gamma   90.00
#
_symmetry.space_group_name_H-M   'P 1'
#
loop_
_entity.id
_entity.type
_entity.pdbx_description
1 polymer ?
#
loop_
_entity_poly.entity_id
_entity_poly.type
_entity_poly.pdbx_seq_one_letter_code
_entity_poly.pdbx_strand_id
1 'polypeptide(L)'
;MMTSRTIPPLPEEVGMGDGEEGVVVLQLPVKDPTFDLAKAVCNHGLFMMAPNGWDPATASLRRPLRLSSSSASLSVRVSQPSPPPDHLLVSVYCTTFLSSQDQDAILSQVRRMLRMSDENDRMIREFHTIHAAAKERGFGRIFRSPTLFEDMVKCILLCNCRWPRTLSMAKALCELQLELKCCTISRELYPKTPQLREFKRKRHNTMDVIAKSVDKCQENRSNLAQKAMSFFNHDNHSNKSQRMETSTVGETDSIYDFEGLPIINKLDASSPVRQLSSGILCLPNTQGNFPSPEELANVDVNYLASRCKLGYRSQWIVSLAQDIVEHKIQFSKLEEICNGSTLYSYDELDKELSGIHGFGPFTRANILMCMGFYHKIPSDSETIRHLKQFHSIKNCTVRTARKNLKAIYGKCAPFQFLAYWFEMWTCYEEIFGKMTQMPPSNYQIVTGINMKVSEIKNEC
;
A
#
# COMPACT_ATOMS: atom_id res chain seq x y z
N MET A 1 -61.60 7.17 -46.75
CA MET A 1 -60.36 7.97 -46.69
C MET A 1 -60.00 8.15 -45.22
N MET A 2 -59.08 7.31 -44.73
CA MET A 2 -58.58 7.31 -43.36
C MET A 2 -57.31 8.16 -43.32
N THR A 3 -57.23 9.15 -42.45
CA THR A 3 -55.98 9.89 -42.18
C THR A 3 -55.37 9.36 -40.90
N SER A 4 -54.29 8.59 -41.09
CA SER A 4 -53.45 7.95 -40.08
C SER A 4 -52.74 8.97 -39.19
N ARG A 5 -52.76 8.74 -37.87
CA ARG A 5 -51.96 9.48 -36.88
C ARG A 5 -50.55 8.92 -36.87
N THR A 6 -49.56 9.76 -37.14
CA THR A 6 -48.13 9.45 -37.07
C THR A 6 -47.66 9.39 -35.62
N ILE A 7 -47.01 8.28 -35.27
CA ILE A 7 -46.33 8.02 -33.99
C ILE A 7 -44.94 8.69 -34.05
N PRO A 8 -44.45 9.37 -32.98
CA PRO A 8 -43.11 9.95 -32.97
C PRO A 8 -42.02 8.85 -32.87
N PRO A 9 -40.81 9.07 -33.43
CA PRO A 9 -39.76 8.05 -33.42
C PRO A 9 -39.17 7.89 -32.01
N LEU A 10 -38.82 6.65 -31.67
CA LEU A 10 -38.06 6.27 -30.49
C LEU A 10 -36.65 6.92 -30.54
N PRO A 11 -36.04 7.24 -29.38
CA PRO A 11 -34.71 7.83 -29.36
C PRO A 11 -33.66 6.83 -29.89
N GLU A 12 -32.76 7.36 -30.73
CA GLU A 12 -31.66 6.66 -31.36
C GLU A 12 -30.78 5.93 -30.34
N GLU A 13 -30.44 4.68 -30.67
CA GLU A 13 -29.48 3.87 -29.93
C GLU A 13 -28.14 4.61 -29.82
N VAL A 14 -27.70 4.80 -28.58
CA VAL A 14 -26.37 5.34 -28.28
C VAL A 14 -25.33 4.39 -28.86
N GLY A 15 -24.51 4.94 -29.77
CA GLY A 15 -23.50 4.23 -30.53
C GLY A 15 -22.63 3.30 -29.69
N MET A 16 -22.57 2.06 -30.14
CA MET A 16 -21.67 1.00 -29.71
C MET A 16 -20.24 1.43 -30.04
N GLY A 17 -19.57 2.08 -29.08
CA GLY A 17 -18.15 2.42 -29.18
C GLY A 17 -17.30 1.16 -29.06
N ASP A 18 -16.24 1.09 -29.87
CA ASP A 18 -15.20 0.05 -29.89
C ASP A 18 -14.64 -0.22 -28.47
N GLY A 19 -15.30 -1.09 -27.72
CA GLY A 19 -14.85 -1.53 -26.41
C GLY A 19 -13.84 -2.65 -26.56
N GLU A 20 -12.64 -2.47 -26.01
CA GLU A 20 -11.79 -3.61 -25.65
C GLU A 20 -12.66 -4.60 -24.87
N GLU A 21 -12.83 -5.84 -25.38
CA GLU A 21 -13.69 -6.85 -24.77
C GLU A 21 -13.35 -7.00 -23.26
N GLY A 22 -14.35 -6.80 -22.39
CA GLY A 22 -14.20 -7.02 -20.94
C GLY A 22 -13.78 -5.81 -20.10
N VAL A 23 -14.19 -4.59 -20.47
CA VAL A 23 -14.05 -3.39 -19.63
C VAL A 23 -15.42 -2.74 -19.35
N VAL A 24 -15.73 -2.50 -18.08
CA VAL A 24 -16.88 -1.68 -17.63
C VAL A 24 -16.37 -0.33 -17.14
N VAL A 25 -16.93 0.77 -17.65
CA VAL A 25 -16.53 2.13 -17.24
C VAL A 25 -17.62 2.75 -16.36
N LEU A 26 -17.24 3.17 -15.17
CA LEU A 26 -18.08 3.91 -14.24
C LEU A 26 -17.66 5.38 -14.19
N GLN A 27 -18.61 6.27 -13.95
CA GLN A 27 -18.33 7.69 -13.72
C GLN A 27 -18.42 8.02 -12.24
N LEU A 28 -17.41 8.72 -11.72
CA LEU A 28 -17.39 9.21 -10.36
C LEU A 28 -17.43 10.74 -10.36
N PRO A 29 -18.56 11.38 -9.98
CA PRO A 29 -18.67 12.82 -9.97
C PRO A 29 -17.62 13.52 -9.09
N VAL A 30 -17.09 14.63 -9.59
CA VAL A 30 -16.12 15.51 -8.95
C VAL A 30 -16.83 16.84 -8.66
N LYS A 31 -17.08 17.12 -7.38
CA LYS A 31 -17.78 18.35 -6.96
C LYS A 31 -16.86 19.57 -6.88
N ASP A 32 -15.62 19.35 -6.46
CA ASP A 32 -14.62 20.42 -6.31
C ASP A 32 -13.98 20.72 -7.67
N PRO A 33 -14.20 21.91 -8.26
CA PRO A 33 -13.65 22.26 -9.57
C PRO A 33 -12.12 22.38 -9.56
N THR A 34 -11.49 22.44 -8.38
CA THR A 34 -10.04 22.49 -8.23
C THR A 34 -9.40 21.10 -8.11
N PHE A 35 -10.21 20.03 -8.15
CA PHE A 35 -9.74 18.66 -8.02
C PHE A 35 -8.86 18.25 -9.21
N ASP A 36 -7.70 17.72 -8.88
CA ASP A 36 -6.74 17.17 -9.82
C ASP A 36 -6.33 15.77 -9.33
N LEU A 37 -6.54 14.76 -10.17
CA LEU A 37 -6.28 13.36 -9.82
C LEU A 37 -4.81 13.12 -9.51
N ALA A 38 -3.90 13.68 -10.31
CA ALA A 38 -2.47 13.50 -10.13
C ALA A 38 -2.01 14.11 -8.79
N LYS A 39 -2.52 15.27 -8.42
CA LYS A 39 -2.25 15.88 -7.11
C LYS A 39 -2.89 15.09 -5.97
N ALA A 40 -4.13 14.61 -6.14
CA ALA A 40 -4.81 13.82 -5.11
C ALA A 40 -4.09 12.50 -4.82
N VAL A 41 -3.43 11.89 -5.82
CA VAL A 41 -2.67 10.65 -5.67
C VAL A 41 -1.23 10.91 -5.23
N CYS A 42 -0.52 11.83 -5.88
CA CYS A 42 0.94 11.94 -5.80
C CYS A 42 1.47 12.95 -4.76
N ASN A 43 0.63 13.51 -3.88
CA ASN A 43 1.07 14.43 -2.82
C ASN A 43 1.60 13.74 -1.55
N HIS A 44 1.67 12.40 -1.51
CA HIS A 44 2.10 11.66 -0.32
C HIS A 44 2.65 10.26 -0.66
N GLY A 45 3.66 9.75 0.05
CA GLY A 45 4.34 8.51 -0.31
C GLY A 45 3.49 7.22 -0.34
N LEU A 46 2.28 7.21 0.23
CA LEU A 46 1.43 6.00 0.29
C LEU A 46 1.01 5.47 -1.10
N PHE A 47 0.93 6.33 -2.13
CA PHE A 47 0.61 5.85 -3.49
C PHE A 47 1.74 5.00 -4.09
N MET A 48 2.97 5.12 -3.58
CA MET A 48 4.11 4.32 -4.03
C MET A 48 4.09 2.89 -3.48
N MET A 49 3.32 2.65 -2.41
CA MET A 49 3.21 1.33 -1.79
C MET A 49 2.23 0.46 -2.56
N ALA A 50 2.62 -0.78 -2.86
CA ALA A 50 1.74 -1.79 -3.45
C ALA A 50 0.38 -1.89 -2.68
N PRO A 51 -0.73 -2.20 -3.37
CA PRO A 51 -0.82 -2.59 -4.78
C PRO A 51 -1.03 -1.41 -5.75
N ASN A 52 -0.75 -0.18 -5.31
CA ASN A 52 -0.93 1.01 -6.13
C ASN A 52 0.09 1.04 -7.28
N GLY A 53 -0.37 1.42 -8.48
CA GLY A 53 0.46 1.67 -9.65
C GLY A 53 0.03 2.95 -10.33
N TRP A 54 0.77 4.04 -10.09
CA TRP A 54 0.61 5.28 -10.84
C TRP A 54 1.29 5.17 -12.21
N ASP A 55 0.61 5.61 -13.25
CA ASP A 55 1.13 5.68 -14.62
C ASP A 55 1.36 7.15 -15.03
N PRO A 56 2.62 7.61 -15.03
CA PRO A 56 2.97 8.97 -15.44
C PRO A 56 2.52 9.34 -16.85
N ALA A 57 2.51 8.39 -17.79
CA ALA A 57 2.23 8.67 -19.19
C ALA A 57 0.75 9.00 -19.41
N THR A 58 -0.13 8.36 -18.63
CA THR A 58 -1.59 8.52 -18.74
C THR A 58 -2.22 9.29 -17.58
N ALA A 59 -1.41 9.73 -16.61
CA ALA A 59 -1.85 10.33 -15.35
C ALA A 59 -2.98 9.53 -14.68
N SER A 60 -2.82 8.21 -14.62
CA SER A 60 -3.85 7.29 -14.13
C SER A 60 -3.35 6.41 -12.99
N LEU A 61 -4.25 6.11 -12.05
CA LEU A 61 -4.01 5.19 -10.95
C LEU A 61 -4.56 3.81 -11.32
N ARG A 62 -3.72 2.77 -11.27
CA ARG A 62 -4.13 1.38 -11.40
C ARG A 62 -3.95 0.64 -10.08
N ARG A 63 -4.94 -0.17 -9.71
CA ARG A 63 -4.82 -1.17 -8.64
C ARG A 63 -6.00 -2.15 -8.67
N PRO A 64 -5.85 -3.35 -8.10
CA PRO A 64 -7.00 -4.18 -7.77
C PRO A 64 -7.87 -3.53 -6.67
N LEU A 65 -9.19 -3.60 -6.83
CA LEU A 65 -10.20 -3.22 -5.84
C LEU A 65 -11.14 -4.39 -5.56
N ARG A 66 -11.63 -4.48 -4.32
CA ARG A 66 -12.54 -5.57 -3.92
C ARG A 66 -13.96 -5.31 -4.44
N LEU A 67 -14.66 -6.38 -4.81
CA LEU A 67 -16.09 -6.34 -5.09
C LEU A 67 -16.88 -6.31 -3.77
N SER A 68 -18.21 -6.22 -3.87
CA SER A 68 -19.08 -6.28 -2.69
C SER A 68 -18.99 -7.63 -1.96
N SER A 69 -18.71 -8.71 -2.71
CA SER A 69 -18.25 -9.99 -2.15
C SER A 69 -16.79 -9.87 -1.73
N SER A 70 -16.50 -10.03 -0.44
CA SER A 70 -15.20 -9.72 0.19
C SER A 70 -13.99 -10.48 -0.39
N SER A 71 -14.23 -11.59 -1.10
CA SER A 71 -13.20 -12.45 -1.66
C SER A 71 -12.78 -12.07 -3.08
N ALA A 72 -13.61 -11.45 -3.92
CA ALA A 72 -13.26 -11.15 -5.31
C ALA A 72 -12.61 -9.76 -5.45
N SER A 73 -11.62 -9.64 -6.35
CA SER A 73 -11.00 -8.36 -6.70
C SER A 73 -10.88 -8.24 -8.21
N LEU A 74 -11.15 -7.06 -8.76
CA LEU A 74 -10.94 -6.74 -10.16
C LEU A 74 -9.90 -5.63 -10.32
N SER A 75 -9.18 -5.64 -11.45
CA SER A 75 -8.23 -4.57 -11.78
C SER A 75 -9.00 -3.32 -12.16
N VAL A 76 -8.65 -2.18 -11.55
CA VAL A 76 -9.31 -0.89 -11.77
C VAL A 76 -8.28 0.14 -12.19
N ARG A 77 -8.62 0.95 -13.20
CA ARG A 77 -7.91 2.17 -13.57
C ARG A 77 -8.81 3.38 -13.28
N VAL A 78 -8.27 4.36 -12.57
CA VAL A 78 -8.89 5.66 -12.35
C VAL A 78 -8.14 6.70 -13.16
N SER A 79 -8.87 7.47 -13.97
CA SER A 79 -8.31 8.53 -14.82
C SER A 79 -9.21 9.77 -14.81
N GLN A 80 -8.63 10.93 -15.07
CA GLN A 80 -9.34 12.20 -15.21
C GLN A 80 -9.27 12.61 -16.69
N PRO A 81 -10.40 12.69 -17.41
CA PRO A 81 -10.41 13.15 -18.80
C PRO A 81 -9.91 14.59 -18.95
N SER A 82 -9.52 14.97 -20.17
CA SER A 82 -9.08 16.34 -20.51
C SER A 82 -9.94 16.90 -21.66
N PRO A 83 -10.48 18.14 -21.57
CA PRO A 83 -10.39 19.05 -20.42
C PRO A 83 -11.08 18.46 -19.18
N PRO A 84 -10.68 18.83 -17.94
CA PRO A 84 -11.16 18.17 -16.73
C PRO A 84 -12.69 18.24 -16.64
N PRO A 85 -13.41 17.12 -16.78
CA PRO A 85 -14.85 17.13 -16.64
C PRO A 85 -15.23 17.16 -15.17
N ASP A 86 -16.53 17.23 -14.91
CA ASP A 86 -17.15 17.10 -13.59
C ASP A 86 -17.11 15.66 -13.03
N HIS A 87 -16.24 14.79 -13.54
CA HIS A 87 -16.15 13.39 -13.12
C HIS A 87 -14.77 12.74 -13.38
N LEU A 88 -14.51 11.62 -12.71
CA LEU A 88 -13.43 10.69 -13.00
C LEU A 88 -13.99 9.47 -13.75
N LEU A 89 -13.18 8.89 -14.62
CA LEU A 89 -13.47 7.60 -15.25
C LEU A 89 -12.82 6.48 -14.44
N VAL A 90 -13.64 5.52 -14.04
CA VAL A 90 -13.24 4.32 -13.29
C VAL A 90 -13.47 3.10 -14.19
N SER A 91 -12.42 2.69 -14.90
CA SER A 91 -12.44 1.53 -15.80
C SER A 91 -12.14 0.25 -15.01
N VAL A 92 -13.06 -0.70 -15.04
CA VAL A 92 -12.98 -2.00 -14.36
C VAL A 92 -12.76 -3.08 -15.42
N TYR A 93 -11.61 -3.75 -15.34
CA TYR A 93 -11.17 -4.73 -16.33
C TYR A 93 -11.58 -6.16 -15.95
N CYS A 94 -11.53 -7.04 -16.95
CA CYS A 94 -11.83 -8.46 -16.84
C CYS A 94 -13.30 -8.74 -16.46
N THR A 95 -14.21 -7.84 -16.83
CA THR A 95 -15.64 -8.03 -16.65
C THR A 95 -16.43 -7.29 -17.73
N THR A 96 -17.57 -7.83 -18.13
CA THR A 96 -18.54 -7.17 -19.01
C THR A 96 -19.74 -6.64 -18.25
N PHE A 97 -19.88 -6.99 -16.97
CA PHE A 97 -21.02 -6.61 -16.14
C PHE A 97 -20.60 -6.40 -14.68
N LEU A 98 -21.18 -5.40 -14.03
CA LEU A 98 -21.06 -5.17 -12.59
C LEU A 98 -22.45 -4.96 -11.99
N SER A 99 -22.75 -5.69 -10.91
CA SER A 99 -23.95 -5.43 -10.12
C SER A 99 -23.90 -4.02 -9.51
N SER A 100 -25.05 -3.42 -9.20
CA SER A 100 -25.08 -2.10 -8.54
C SER A 100 -24.29 -2.09 -7.23
N GLN A 101 -24.33 -3.19 -6.46
CA GLN A 101 -23.57 -3.34 -5.22
C GLN A 101 -22.06 -3.32 -5.46
N ASP A 102 -21.58 -3.95 -6.54
CA ASP A 102 -20.17 -3.97 -6.91
C ASP A 102 -19.70 -2.61 -7.44
N GLN A 103 -20.55 -1.92 -8.22
CA GLN A 103 -20.29 -0.55 -8.66
C GLN A 103 -20.13 0.37 -7.46
N ASP A 104 -21.06 0.31 -6.50
CA ASP A 104 -21.02 1.11 -5.28
C ASP A 104 -19.79 0.78 -4.42
N ALA A 105 -19.45 -0.51 -4.27
CA ALA A 105 -18.26 -0.94 -3.54
C ALA A 105 -16.96 -0.40 -4.15
N ILE A 106 -16.83 -0.45 -5.48
CA ILE A 106 -15.66 0.09 -6.21
C ILE A 106 -15.62 1.62 -6.07
N LEU A 107 -16.72 2.31 -6.34
CA LEU A 107 -16.77 3.76 -6.28
C LEU A 107 -16.54 4.28 -4.85
N SER A 108 -17.03 3.59 -3.83
CA SER A 108 -16.77 3.90 -2.42
C SER A 108 -15.28 3.82 -2.08
N GLN A 109 -14.61 2.75 -2.51
CA GLN A 109 -13.15 2.61 -2.34
C GLN A 109 -12.38 3.72 -3.06
N VAL A 110 -12.75 4.07 -4.30
CA VAL A 110 -12.12 5.18 -5.04
C VAL A 110 -12.32 6.53 -4.33
N ARG A 111 -13.56 6.84 -3.91
CA ARG A 111 -13.87 8.05 -3.11
C ARG A 111 -13.04 8.12 -1.84
N ARG A 112 -12.91 6.98 -1.14
CA ARG A 112 -12.11 6.89 0.09
C ARG A 112 -10.64 7.21 -0.19
N MET A 113 -10.03 6.57 -1.18
CA MET A 113 -8.60 6.73 -1.50
C MET A 113 -8.26 8.17 -1.88
N LEU A 114 -9.12 8.80 -2.69
CA LEU A 114 -8.94 10.16 -3.21
C LEU A 114 -9.50 11.26 -2.29
N ARG A 115 -10.06 10.87 -1.15
CA ARG A 115 -10.69 11.78 -0.18
C ARG A 115 -11.74 12.70 -0.82
N MET A 116 -12.62 12.10 -1.60
CA MET A 116 -13.71 12.81 -2.28
C MET A 116 -14.93 12.86 -1.36
N SER A 117 -15.03 13.91 -0.54
CA SER A 117 -16.21 14.21 0.26
C SER A 117 -16.28 15.70 0.57
N ASP A 118 -17.49 16.20 0.84
CA ASP A 118 -17.72 17.63 1.10
C ASP A 118 -16.89 18.13 2.31
N GLU A 119 -16.66 17.28 3.31
CA GLU A 119 -15.80 17.57 4.47
C GLU A 119 -14.32 17.69 4.09
N ASN A 120 -13.79 16.76 3.29
CA ASN A 120 -12.41 16.88 2.82
C ASN A 120 -12.23 18.12 1.94
N ASP A 121 -13.21 18.43 1.08
CA ASP A 121 -13.18 19.62 0.23
C ASP A 121 -13.18 20.91 1.07
N ARG A 122 -13.95 20.95 2.17
CA ARG A 122 -13.92 22.05 3.15
C ARG A 122 -12.54 22.19 3.79
N MET A 123 -11.98 21.10 4.33
CA MET A 123 -10.66 21.10 4.97
C MET A 123 -9.55 21.60 4.04
N ILE A 124 -9.57 21.21 2.76
CA ILE A 124 -8.59 21.68 1.78
C ILE A 124 -8.72 23.18 1.53
N ARG A 125 -9.96 23.69 1.37
CA ARG A 125 -10.20 25.13 1.21
C ARG A 125 -9.70 25.92 2.42
N GLU A 126 -9.99 25.45 3.64
CA GLU A 126 -9.52 26.06 4.88
C GLU A 126 -7.99 26.09 4.96
N PHE A 127 -7.33 24.96 4.68
CA PHE A 127 -5.87 24.91 4.63
C PHE A 127 -5.29 25.90 3.60
N HIS A 128 -5.91 26.00 2.43
CA HIS A 128 -5.50 26.94 1.37
C HIS A 128 -5.70 28.42 1.75
N THR A 129 -6.58 28.74 2.71
CA THR A 129 -6.70 30.12 3.22
C THR A 129 -5.49 30.55 4.05
N ILE A 130 -4.83 29.61 4.71
CA ILE A 130 -3.69 29.89 5.60
C ILE A 130 -2.33 29.53 4.98
N HIS A 131 -2.31 28.83 3.84
CA HIS A 131 -1.09 28.34 3.21
C HIS A 131 -1.08 28.58 1.68
N ALA A 132 -0.77 29.81 1.27
CA ALA A 132 -0.83 30.26 -0.13
C ALA A 132 0.01 29.42 -1.10
N ALA A 133 1.24 29.06 -0.74
CA ALA A 133 2.12 28.24 -1.61
C ALA A 133 1.56 26.83 -1.86
N ALA A 134 0.81 26.28 -0.90
CA ALA A 134 0.17 24.98 -1.07
C ALA A 134 -1.06 25.10 -1.97
N LYS A 135 -1.82 26.20 -1.85
CA LYS A 135 -2.92 26.54 -2.74
C LYS A 135 -2.46 26.65 -4.19
N GLU A 136 -1.41 27.43 -4.44
CA GLU A 136 -0.85 27.63 -5.79
C GLU A 136 -0.44 26.31 -6.45
N ARG A 137 0.16 25.41 -5.68
CA ARG A 137 0.55 24.08 -6.18
C ARG A 137 -0.59 23.08 -6.22
N GLY A 138 -1.75 23.37 -5.62
CA GLY A 138 -2.87 22.44 -5.46
C GLY A 138 -2.53 21.27 -4.51
N PHE A 139 -1.68 21.50 -3.52
CA PHE A 139 -1.29 20.52 -2.53
C PHE A 139 -2.29 20.46 -1.36
N GLY A 140 -2.53 19.27 -0.82
CA GLY A 140 -3.20 19.11 0.48
C GLY A 140 -3.99 17.82 0.63
N ARG A 141 -4.53 17.25 -0.46
CA ARG A 141 -5.21 15.94 -0.40
C ARG A 141 -4.17 14.85 -0.22
N ILE A 142 -4.25 14.14 0.90
CA ILE A 142 -3.34 13.03 1.21
C ILE A 142 -3.97 11.71 0.79
N PHE A 143 -3.37 11.07 -0.22
CA PHE A 143 -3.78 9.74 -0.69
C PHE A 143 -3.76 8.71 0.43
N ARG A 144 -4.80 7.87 0.50
CA ARG A 144 -4.92 6.78 1.48
C ARG A 144 -5.41 5.49 0.83
N SER A 145 -5.44 4.41 1.59
CA SER A 145 -5.85 3.09 1.12
C SER A 145 -7.38 2.94 1.04
N PRO A 146 -7.89 1.97 0.26
CA PRO A 146 -9.33 1.74 0.13
C PRO A 146 -9.98 1.16 1.39
N THR A 147 -9.20 0.71 2.37
CA THR A 147 -9.70 0.25 3.68
C THR A 147 -8.84 0.78 4.82
N LEU A 148 -9.46 0.94 5.99
CA LEU A 148 -8.72 1.31 7.21
C LEU A 148 -7.71 0.24 7.63
N PHE A 149 -8.02 -1.04 7.37
CA PHE A 149 -7.07 -2.13 7.61
C PHE A 149 -5.78 -1.98 6.80
N GLU A 150 -5.88 -1.68 5.50
CA GLU A 150 -4.71 -1.47 4.65
C GLU A 150 -3.91 -0.26 5.14
N ASP A 151 -4.58 0.82 5.56
CA ASP A 151 -3.91 1.98 6.17
C ASP A 151 -3.13 1.58 7.44
N MET A 152 -3.76 0.84 8.35
CA MET A 152 -3.15 0.36 9.60
C MET A 152 -1.94 -0.55 9.36
N VAL A 153 -2.06 -1.54 8.47
CA VAL A 153 -0.95 -2.43 8.15
C VAL A 153 0.17 -1.66 7.48
N LYS A 154 -0.11 -0.78 6.51
CA LYS A 154 0.93 0.07 5.89
C LYS A 154 1.63 0.95 6.92
N CYS A 155 0.92 1.47 7.92
CA CYS A 155 1.53 2.21 9.03
C CYS A 155 2.44 1.32 9.89
N ILE A 156 2.08 0.07 10.16
CA ILE A 156 2.97 -0.91 10.82
C ILE A 156 4.26 -1.11 10.00
N LEU A 157 4.16 -1.18 8.66
CA LEU A 157 5.32 -1.38 7.78
C LEU A 157 6.32 -0.22 7.84
N LEU A 158 5.84 1.01 8.08
CA LEU A 158 6.68 2.21 8.20
C LEU A 158 7.54 2.23 9.47
N CYS A 159 7.03 1.67 10.59
CA CYS A 159 7.69 1.74 11.88
C CYS A 159 9.09 1.12 11.84
N ASN A 160 10.14 1.83 12.26
CA ASN A 160 11.52 1.31 12.35
C ASN A 160 11.98 0.59 11.07
N CYS A 161 11.68 1.16 9.91
CA CYS A 161 11.96 0.55 8.62
C CYS A 161 12.47 1.60 7.61
N ARG A 162 13.46 1.21 6.78
CA ARG A 162 13.88 2.03 5.65
C ARG A 162 12.87 1.93 4.52
N TRP A 163 12.72 3.01 3.76
CA TRP A 163 11.71 3.12 2.70
C TRP A 163 11.72 1.97 1.67
N PRO A 164 12.87 1.55 1.09
CA PRO A 164 12.89 0.41 0.16
C PRO A 164 12.35 -0.90 0.77
N ARG A 165 12.64 -1.13 2.05
CA ARG A 165 12.16 -2.33 2.76
C ARG A 165 10.65 -2.23 2.99
N THR A 166 10.12 -1.05 3.31
CA THR A 166 8.68 -0.81 3.42
C THR A 166 7.94 -1.15 2.12
N LEU A 167 8.46 -0.68 0.97
CA LEU A 167 7.92 -1.00 -0.35
C LEU A 167 7.96 -2.51 -0.63
N SER A 168 9.08 -3.16 -0.34
CA SER A 168 9.24 -4.61 -0.53
C SER A 168 8.26 -5.43 0.32
N MET A 169 8.06 -5.07 1.59
CA MET A 169 7.10 -5.75 2.47
C MET A 169 5.66 -5.59 1.97
N ALA A 170 5.27 -4.38 1.54
CA ALA A 170 3.95 -4.13 0.98
C ALA A 170 3.70 -4.95 -0.30
N LYS A 171 4.70 -5.03 -1.18
CA LYS A 171 4.64 -5.86 -2.39
C LYS A 171 4.50 -7.34 -2.05
N ALA A 172 5.30 -7.84 -1.11
CA ALA A 172 5.26 -9.25 -0.70
C ALA A 172 3.91 -9.66 -0.09
N LEU A 173 3.24 -8.77 0.66
CA LEU A 173 1.88 -9.00 1.15
C LEU A 173 0.88 -9.15 -0.01
N CYS A 174 1.00 -8.34 -1.05
CA CYS A 174 0.12 -8.44 -2.24
C CYS A 174 0.39 -9.73 -3.02
N GLU A 175 1.66 -10.15 -3.15
CA GLU A 175 2.01 -11.44 -3.76
C GLU A 175 1.45 -12.62 -2.95
N LEU A 176 1.56 -12.57 -1.62
CA LEU A 176 0.96 -13.58 -0.73
C LEU A 176 -0.56 -13.65 -0.89
N GLN A 177 -1.24 -12.51 -1.02
CA GLN A 177 -2.70 -12.47 -1.22
C GLN A 177 -3.11 -13.25 -2.49
N LEU A 178 -2.34 -13.12 -3.57
CA LEU A 178 -2.58 -13.87 -4.79
C LEU A 178 -2.39 -15.38 -4.58
N GLU A 179 -1.34 -15.78 -3.85
CA GLU A 179 -1.06 -17.18 -3.50
C GLU A 179 -2.19 -17.81 -2.67
N LEU A 180 -2.71 -17.07 -1.68
CA LEU A 180 -3.83 -17.50 -0.83
C LEU A 180 -5.10 -17.75 -1.66
N LYS A 181 -5.39 -16.88 -2.66
CA LYS A 181 -6.54 -17.06 -3.55
C LYS A 181 -6.45 -18.31 -4.41
N CYS A 182 -5.30 -18.56 -5.04
CA CYS A 182 -5.09 -19.73 -5.88
C CYS A 182 -5.28 -21.05 -5.09
N CYS A 183 -4.88 -21.06 -3.81
CA CYS A 183 -5.06 -22.21 -2.93
C CYS A 183 -6.52 -22.47 -2.57
N THR A 184 -7.33 -21.42 -2.38
CA THR A 184 -8.77 -21.55 -2.09
C THR A 184 -9.52 -22.12 -3.29
N ILE A 185 -9.27 -21.60 -4.50
CA ILE A 185 -9.90 -22.07 -5.74
C ILE A 185 -9.57 -23.54 -6.01
N SER A 186 -8.30 -23.93 -5.79
CA SER A 186 -7.88 -25.33 -5.94
C SER A 186 -8.58 -26.28 -4.96
N ARG A 187 -9.07 -25.82 -3.80
CA ARG A 187 -9.79 -26.66 -2.83
C ARG A 187 -11.28 -26.77 -3.14
N GLU A 188 -11.87 -25.78 -3.80
CA GLU A 188 -13.27 -25.80 -4.23
C GLU A 188 -13.50 -26.69 -5.46
N LEU A 189 -12.52 -26.75 -6.38
CA LEU A 189 -12.60 -27.57 -7.60
C LEU A 189 -12.45 -29.09 -7.34
N TYR A 190 -12.03 -29.51 -6.13
CA TYR A 190 -11.98 -30.92 -5.72
C TYR A 190 -12.82 -31.14 -4.45
N PRO A 191 -14.14 -31.39 -4.57
CA PRO A 191 -14.96 -31.75 -3.43
C PRO A 191 -14.51 -33.06 -2.80
N LYS A 192 -14.54 -33.14 -1.46
CA LYS A 192 -14.18 -34.33 -0.69
C LYS A 192 -15.00 -35.55 -1.10
N THR A 193 -14.33 -36.67 -1.37
CA THR A 193 -14.89 -38.02 -1.58
C THR A 193 -15.67 -38.49 -0.34
N PRO A 194 -16.75 -39.30 -0.46
CA PRO A 194 -17.68 -39.56 0.66
C PRO A 194 -17.06 -40.37 1.80
N GLN A 195 -17.63 -40.16 3.00
CA GLN A 195 -17.15 -40.67 4.27
C GLN A 195 -17.04 -42.20 4.36
N LEU A 196 -15.95 -42.67 4.97
CA LEU A 196 -15.90 -43.97 5.64
C LEU A 196 -15.65 -43.77 7.14
N ARG A 197 -16.58 -44.39 7.89
CA ARG A 197 -16.81 -44.53 9.35
C ARG A 197 -15.71 -44.05 10.32
N GLU A 198 -16.21 -43.36 11.34
CA GLU A 198 -15.51 -42.74 12.45
C GLU A 198 -14.47 -43.64 13.14
N PHE A 199 -13.23 -43.16 13.17
CA PHE A 199 -12.28 -43.46 14.24
C PHE A 199 -11.76 -42.14 14.81
N LYS A 200 -11.93 -41.97 16.12
CA LYS A 200 -11.51 -40.81 16.92
C LYS A 200 -10.11 -40.33 16.49
N ARG A 201 -10.01 -39.14 15.88
CA ARG A 201 -8.73 -38.52 15.48
C ARG A 201 -8.53 -37.17 16.13
N LYS A 202 -7.35 -37.03 16.76
CA LYS A 202 -6.76 -35.78 17.27
C LYS A 202 -6.73 -34.71 16.17
N ARG A 203 -6.98 -33.45 16.56
CA ARG A 203 -6.82 -32.23 15.74
C ARG A 203 -5.49 -32.30 14.96
N HIS A 204 -5.58 -32.37 13.64
CA HIS A 204 -4.43 -32.28 12.73
C HIS A 204 -4.51 -30.94 11.99
N ASN A 205 -3.42 -30.17 12.05
CA ASN A 205 -3.34 -28.82 11.48
C ASN A 205 -3.31 -28.85 9.95
N THR A 206 -4.07 -27.95 9.33
CA THR A 206 -4.26 -27.86 7.87
C THR A 206 -3.03 -27.29 7.12
N MET A 207 -2.03 -26.75 7.82
CA MET A 207 -0.83 -26.14 7.22
C MET A 207 0.27 -27.13 6.80
N ASP A 208 0.20 -28.37 7.26
CA ASP A 208 1.20 -29.40 6.94
C ASP A 208 1.23 -29.74 5.43
N VAL A 209 0.10 -29.54 4.75
CA VAL A 209 -0.04 -29.79 3.31
C VAL A 209 0.56 -28.66 2.48
N ILE A 210 0.52 -27.40 2.95
CA ILE A 210 1.07 -26.24 2.24
C ILE A 210 2.60 -26.29 2.29
N ALA A 211 3.19 -26.56 3.46
CA ALA A 211 4.64 -26.73 3.60
C ALA A 211 5.16 -27.90 2.73
N LYS A 212 4.49 -29.06 2.76
CA LYS A 212 4.90 -30.25 2.00
C LYS A 212 4.74 -30.11 0.48
N SER A 213 3.77 -29.33 0.00
CA SER A 213 3.57 -29.12 -1.45
C SER A 213 4.55 -28.09 -2.02
N VAL A 214 4.97 -27.11 -1.23
CA VAL A 214 6.02 -26.14 -1.59
C VAL A 214 7.42 -26.77 -1.52
N ASP A 215 7.73 -27.57 -0.49
CA ASP A 215 9.02 -28.27 -0.36
C ASP A 215 9.25 -29.25 -1.53
N LYS A 216 8.22 -29.98 -1.96
CA LYS A 216 8.30 -30.89 -3.11
C LYS A 216 8.54 -30.16 -4.44
N CYS A 217 8.16 -28.89 -4.54
CA CYS A 217 8.45 -28.04 -5.70
C CYS A 217 9.91 -27.54 -5.70
N GLN A 218 10.48 -27.36 -4.50
CA GLN A 218 11.85 -26.90 -4.28
C GLN A 218 12.87 -28.05 -4.46
N GLU A 219 12.53 -29.26 -4.02
CA GLU A 219 13.36 -30.47 -4.14
C GLU A 219 13.51 -30.94 -5.62
N ASN A 220 12.51 -30.66 -6.45
CA ASN A 220 12.59 -30.88 -7.90
C ASN A 220 13.49 -29.87 -8.63
N ARG A 221 13.78 -28.69 -8.05
CA ARG A 221 14.75 -27.73 -8.59
C ARG A 221 16.20 -28.16 -8.31
N SER A 222 16.48 -28.73 -7.14
CA SER A 222 17.83 -29.18 -6.77
C SER A 222 18.30 -30.39 -7.58
N ASN A 223 17.39 -31.32 -7.93
CA ASN A 223 17.73 -32.50 -8.73
C ASN A 223 18.00 -32.19 -10.22
N LEU A 224 17.51 -31.06 -10.74
CA LEU A 224 17.78 -30.63 -12.11
C LEU A 224 19.07 -29.79 -12.21
N ALA A 225 19.42 -29.06 -11.13
CA ALA A 225 20.67 -28.30 -11.03
C ALA A 225 21.90 -29.20 -10.78
N GLN A 226 21.75 -30.32 -10.07
CA GLN A 226 22.84 -31.29 -9.86
C GLN A 226 23.24 -32.07 -11.12
N LYS A 227 22.44 -32.04 -12.19
CA LYS A 227 22.75 -32.69 -13.48
C LYS A 227 23.45 -31.75 -14.49
N ALA A 228 23.73 -30.50 -14.10
CA ALA A 228 24.37 -29.49 -14.94
C ALA A 228 25.77 -29.06 -14.46
N MET A 229 26.34 -29.72 -13.44
CA MET A 229 27.66 -29.40 -12.88
C MET A 229 28.62 -30.60 -12.88
N SER A 230 28.68 -31.34 -14.00
CA SER A 230 29.68 -32.40 -14.23
C SER A 230 30.66 -32.07 -15.37
N PHE A 231 30.92 -30.80 -15.62
CA PHE A 231 32.03 -30.36 -16.47
C PHE A 231 32.84 -29.31 -15.72
N PHE A 232 34.17 -29.49 -15.73
CA PHE A 232 35.23 -28.77 -14.98
C PHE A 232 35.66 -29.41 -13.65
N ASN A 233 36.48 -30.46 -13.77
CA ASN A 233 37.58 -30.75 -12.82
C ASN A 233 38.81 -29.93 -13.25
N HIS A 234 39.45 -29.20 -12.33
CA HIS A 234 40.78 -29.54 -11.81
C HIS A 234 41.29 -28.51 -10.78
N ASP A 235 41.82 -29.08 -9.68
CA ASP A 235 43.03 -28.72 -8.95
C ASP A 235 43.16 -27.47 -8.04
N ASN A 236 43.20 -27.81 -6.73
CA ASN A 236 44.38 -27.77 -5.84
C ASN A 236 44.46 -26.73 -4.69
N HIS A 237 44.66 -27.33 -3.50
CA HIS A 237 45.47 -26.95 -2.33
C HIS A 237 45.14 -25.63 -1.58
N SER A 238 44.53 -25.72 -0.39
CA SER A 238 45.14 -25.92 0.95
C SER A 238 45.85 -24.68 1.53
N ASN A 239 45.34 -24.10 2.62
CA ASN A 239 46.00 -24.21 3.94
C ASN A 239 45.20 -23.56 5.09
N LYS A 240 45.43 -24.15 6.27
CA LYS A 240 44.91 -23.85 7.61
C LYS A 240 45.64 -22.66 8.26
N SER A 241 45.00 -22.02 9.26
CA SER A 241 45.53 -21.77 10.64
C SER A 241 44.52 -20.91 11.41
N GLN A 242 43.78 -21.41 12.42
CA GLN A 242 44.10 -21.62 13.86
C GLN A 242 44.25 -20.34 14.73
N ARG A 243 43.34 -20.27 15.73
CA ARG A 243 43.50 -19.85 17.16
C ARG A 243 43.74 -18.34 17.44
N MET A 244 43.33 -17.72 18.55
CA MET A 244 42.93 -18.16 19.90
C MET A 244 42.18 -17.03 20.64
N GLU A 245 41.41 -17.41 21.65
CA GLU A 245 40.62 -16.58 22.58
C GLU A 245 41.46 -15.67 23.51
N THR A 246 40.89 -14.57 24.00
CA THR A 246 40.72 -14.28 25.45
C THR A 246 39.86 -13.02 25.68
N SER A 247 39.17 -13.05 26.82
CA SER A 247 38.05 -12.24 27.31
C SER A 247 38.43 -10.94 28.04
N THR A 248 37.61 -9.88 27.95
CA THR A 248 36.90 -9.25 29.10
C THR A 248 36.00 -8.06 28.69
N VAL A 249 35.01 -7.83 29.54
CA VAL A 249 33.72 -7.12 29.45
C VAL A 249 33.80 -5.59 29.26
N GLY A 250 32.90 -5.03 28.44
CA GLY A 250 32.56 -3.60 28.38
C GLY A 250 31.39 -3.35 27.41
N GLU A 251 30.43 -2.51 27.82
CA GLU A 251 29.05 -2.39 27.33
C GLU A 251 28.88 -2.00 25.84
N THR A 252 27.82 -2.53 25.23
CA THR A 252 27.51 -2.46 23.79
C THR A 252 26.78 -1.18 23.39
N ASP A 253 27.47 -0.30 22.66
CA ASP A 253 26.90 0.52 21.59
C ASP A 253 27.16 -0.22 20.26
N SER A 254 26.12 -0.76 19.61
CA SER A 254 26.27 -1.33 18.25
C SER A 254 25.30 -0.71 17.25
N ILE A 255 25.83 0.31 16.59
CA ILE A 255 25.47 0.70 15.23
C ILE A 255 25.81 -0.49 14.33
N TYR A 256 24.80 -1.17 13.78
CA TYR A 256 25.05 -2.15 12.72
C TYR A 256 25.17 -1.41 11.38
N ASP A 257 26.41 -1.12 11.00
CA ASP A 257 26.80 -0.91 9.62
C ASP A 257 26.66 -2.24 8.86
N PHE A 258 25.83 -2.24 7.82
CA PHE A 258 25.78 -3.31 6.83
C PHE A 258 26.20 -2.69 5.50
N GLU A 259 27.51 -2.68 5.28
CA GLU A 259 28.09 -2.41 3.96
C GLU A 259 27.76 -3.54 2.98
N GLY A 260 27.48 -3.15 1.74
CA GLY A 260 27.73 -3.98 0.55
C GLY A 260 26.72 -5.08 0.26
N LEU A 261 25.63 -4.74 -0.43
CA LEU A 261 24.98 -5.68 -1.35
C LEU A 261 25.29 -5.25 -2.79
N PRO A 262 25.74 -6.17 -3.66
CA PRO A 262 26.05 -5.84 -5.04
C PRO A 262 24.77 -5.48 -5.80
N ILE A 263 24.89 -4.44 -6.61
CA ILE A 263 23.88 -4.00 -7.58
C ILE A 263 23.70 -5.14 -8.59
N ILE A 264 22.60 -5.91 -8.48
CA ILE A 264 22.20 -6.85 -9.53
C ILE A 264 21.53 -6.04 -10.63
N ASN A 265 22.36 -5.48 -11.52
CA ASN A 265 21.94 -5.10 -12.86
C ASN A 265 21.93 -6.36 -13.73
N LYS A 266 20.74 -6.90 -14.00
CA LYS A 266 20.30 -7.59 -15.23
C LYS A 266 19.08 -8.46 -14.90
N LEU A 267 17.89 -7.97 -15.25
CA LEU A 267 16.77 -8.85 -15.55
C LEU A 267 17.00 -9.41 -16.96
N ASP A 268 17.41 -10.67 -17.03
CA ASP A 268 17.40 -11.40 -18.29
C ASP A 268 15.95 -11.80 -18.60
N ALA A 269 15.42 -11.24 -19.68
CA ALA A 269 14.10 -11.52 -20.22
C ALA A 269 14.13 -12.83 -21.02
N SER A 270 14.40 -13.96 -20.37
CA SER A 270 14.16 -15.28 -20.97
C SER A 270 14.23 -16.39 -19.92
N SER A 271 13.09 -16.72 -19.32
CA SER A 271 12.92 -18.04 -18.70
C SER A 271 11.51 -18.56 -19.01
N PRO A 272 11.37 -19.77 -19.59
CA PRO A 272 10.10 -20.25 -20.11
C PRO A 272 9.19 -20.66 -18.95
N VAL A 273 8.06 -19.99 -18.85
CA VAL A 273 6.93 -20.40 -18.01
C VAL A 273 6.47 -21.77 -18.51
N ARG A 274 6.72 -22.83 -17.75
CA ARG A 274 6.15 -24.15 -18.04
C ARG A 274 4.65 -24.09 -17.81
N GLN A 275 3.89 -24.26 -18.90
CA GLN A 275 2.45 -24.46 -18.90
C GLN A 275 2.08 -25.58 -17.93
N LEU A 276 1.39 -25.21 -16.85
CA LEU A 276 0.61 -26.16 -16.07
C LEU A 276 -0.76 -26.27 -16.76
N SER A 277 -0.92 -27.34 -17.53
CA SER A 277 -2.15 -27.69 -18.23
C SER A 277 -3.22 -28.16 -17.23
N SER A 278 -3.95 -27.22 -16.63
CA SER A 278 -5.34 -27.40 -16.17
C SER A 278 -5.96 -26.05 -15.75
N GLY A 279 -6.75 -25.44 -16.64
CA GLY A 279 -7.99 -24.73 -16.32
C GLY A 279 -8.01 -23.45 -15.46
N ILE A 280 -6.89 -22.89 -15.01
CA ILE A 280 -6.87 -21.57 -14.36
C ILE A 280 -5.96 -20.66 -15.17
N LEU A 281 -6.56 -19.79 -15.97
CA LEU A 281 -5.90 -18.63 -16.57
C LEU A 281 -5.37 -17.74 -15.43
N CYS A 282 -4.15 -17.99 -14.96
CA CYS A 282 -3.32 -16.93 -14.41
C CYS A 282 -3.06 -15.96 -15.57
N LEU A 283 -3.94 -14.97 -15.72
CA LEU A 283 -3.78 -13.92 -16.70
C LEU A 283 -2.39 -13.28 -16.49
N PRO A 284 -1.55 -13.19 -17.52
CA PRO A 284 -0.30 -12.45 -17.42
C PRO A 284 -0.64 -11.01 -17.02
N ASN A 285 -0.08 -10.52 -15.91
CA ASN A 285 -0.29 -9.20 -15.28
C ASN A 285 -1.29 -9.10 -14.10
N THR A 286 -1.77 -10.19 -13.50
CA THR A 286 -2.58 -10.08 -12.28
C THR A 286 -1.72 -9.80 -11.05
N GLN A 287 -1.64 -8.53 -10.64
CA GLN A 287 -1.13 -8.15 -9.32
C GLN A 287 -2.16 -8.52 -8.25
N GLY A 288 -1.72 -9.20 -7.18
CA GLY A 288 -2.59 -9.47 -6.02
C GLY A 288 -3.04 -8.17 -5.35
N ASN A 289 -4.23 -8.20 -4.75
CA ASN A 289 -4.69 -7.09 -3.91
C ASN A 289 -3.96 -7.11 -2.56
N PHE A 290 -4.09 -6.05 -1.78
CA PHE A 290 -3.61 -6.07 -0.39
C PHE A 290 -4.45 -7.07 0.41
N PRO A 291 -3.88 -7.97 1.24
CA PRO A 291 -4.64 -8.97 2.00
C PRO A 291 -5.75 -8.36 2.88
N SER A 292 -6.83 -9.09 3.05
CA SER A 292 -7.92 -8.78 3.99
C SER A 292 -7.61 -9.32 5.39
N PRO A 293 -8.29 -8.83 6.44
CA PRO A 293 -8.23 -9.44 7.77
C PRO A 293 -8.53 -10.94 7.74
N GLU A 294 -9.56 -11.35 7.00
CA GLU A 294 -10.00 -12.76 6.90
C GLU A 294 -8.92 -13.66 6.28
N GLU A 295 -8.22 -13.14 5.26
CA GLU A 295 -7.11 -13.83 4.61
C GLU A 295 -5.88 -13.98 5.54
N LEU A 296 -5.64 -13.02 6.44
CA LEU A 296 -4.46 -13.01 7.31
C LEU A 296 -4.67 -13.63 8.70
N ALA A 297 -5.89 -13.63 9.23
CA ALA A 297 -6.17 -14.05 10.60
C ALA A 297 -5.77 -15.52 10.90
N ASN A 298 -5.75 -16.37 9.87
CA ASN A 298 -5.42 -17.78 9.96
C ASN A 298 -4.01 -18.13 9.45
N VAL A 299 -3.21 -17.13 9.07
CA VAL A 299 -1.85 -17.35 8.57
C VAL A 299 -0.88 -17.54 9.74
N ASP A 300 -0.03 -18.57 9.67
CA ASP A 300 1.02 -18.76 10.67
C ASP A 300 1.99 -17.56 10.70
N VAL A 301 2.28 -17.09 11.91
CA VAL A 301 3.08 -15.88 12.15
C VAL A 301 4.51 -16.01 11.61
N ASN A 302 5.12 -17.20 11.73
CA ASN A 302 6.49 -17.46 11.27
C ASN A 302 6.55 -17.60 9.75
N TYR A 303 5.54 -18.24 9.16
CA TYR A 303 5.36 -18.27 7.72
C TYR A 303 5.19 -16.86 7.15
N LEU A 304 4.31 -16.04 7.74
CA LEU A 304 4.11 -14.66 7.31
C LEU A 304 5.41 -13.84 7.45
N ALA A 305 6.13 -13.99 8.56
CA ALA A 305 7.41 -13.33 8.80
C ALA A 305 8.46 -13.66 7.72
N SER A 306 8.58 -14.95 7.38
CA SER A 306 9.60 -15.45 6.46
C SER A 306 9.25 -15.18 4.99
N ARG A 307 7.97 -15.34 4.60
CA ARG A 307 7.46 -15.12 3.24
C ARG A 307 7.45 -13.64 2.86
N CYS A 308 7.04 -12.77 3.79
CA CYS A 308 6.90 -11.34 3.53
C CYS A 308 8.02 -10.48 4.14
N LYS A 309 9.03 -11.09 4.77
CA LYS A 309 10.20 -10.42 5.39
C LYS A 309 9.83 -9.36 6.45
N LEU A 310 8.72 -9.58 7.14
CA LEU A 310 8.12 -8.64 8.10
C LEU A 310 8.87 -8.55 9.44
N GLY A 311 9.64 -9.60 9.79
CA GLY A 311 10.23 -9.74 11.12
C GLY A 311 9.15 -9.73 12.19
N TYR A 312 9.38 -9.01 13.30
CA TYR A 312 8.42 -8.92 14.42
C TYR A 312 7.04 -8.37 14.03
N ARG A 313 6.92 -7.67 12.89
CA ARG A 313 5.64 -7.07 12.45
C ARG A 313 4.61 -8.13 12.05
N SER A 314 5.03 -9.34 11.69
CA SER A 314 4.09 -10.42 11.34
C SER A 314 3.15 -10.72 12.51
N GLN A 315 3.66 -10.75 13.74
CA GLN A 315 2.85 -10.96 14.93
C GLN A 315 1.81 -9.85 15.09
N TRP A 316 2.20 -8.59 14.91
CA TRP A 316 1.29 -7.44 15.04
C TRP A 316 0.18 -7.49 13.99
N ILE A 317 0.54 -7.84 12.75
CA ILE A 317 -0.39 -7.91 11.63
C ILE A 317 -1.40 -9.05 11.80
N VAL A 318 -0.94 -10.24 12.19
CA VAL A 318 -1.83 -11.39 12.43
C VAL A 318 -2.74 -11.13 13.62
N SER A 319 -2.22 -10.59 14.73
CA SER A 319 -3.05 -10.24 15.89
C SER A 319 -4.10 -9.17 15.55
N LEU A 320 -3.72 -8.13 14.80
CA LEU A 320 -4.69 -7.13 14.32
C LEU A 320 -5.78 -7.77 13.46
N ALA A 321 -5.41 -8.64 12.52
CA ALA A 321 -6.37 -9.35 11.67
C ALA A 321 -7.33 -10.24 12.49
N GLN A 322 -6.81 -10.95 13.49
CA GLN A 322 -7.61 -11.76 14.42
C GLN A 322 -8.57 -10.92 15.23
N ASP A 323 -8.11 -9.81 15.82
CA ASP A 323 -8.96 -8.94 16.64
C ASP A 323 -10.09 -8.29 15.81
N ILE A 324 -9.89 -8.07 14.51
CA ILE A 324 -10.93 -7.61 13.60
C ILE A 324 -11.94 -8.72 13.28
N VAL A 325 -11.45 -9.92 12.92
CA VAL A 325 -12.30 -11.08 12.59
C VAL A 325 -13.12 -11.55 13.80
N GLU A 326 -12.57 -11.43 15.01
CA GLU A 326 -13.23 -11.73 16.27
C GLU A 326 -14.11 -10.57 16.78
N HIS A 327 -14.26 -9.49 16.00
CA HIS A 327 -15.06 -8.29 16.32
C HIS A 327 -14.65 -7.55 17.60
N LYS A 328 -13.42 -7.74 18.08
CA LYS A 328 -12.85 -6.95 19.19
C LYS A 328 -12.52 -5.53 18.75
N ILE A 329 -12.13 -5.35 17.48
CA ILE A 329 -11.97 -4.06 16.83
C ILE A 329 -13.05 -3.91 15.76
N GLN A 330 -13.91 -2.90 15.90
CA GLN A 330 -14.98 -2.62 14.95
C GLN A 330 -14.67 -1.36 14.16
N PHE A 331 -14.45 -1.51 12.85
CA PHE A 331 -14.15 -0.36 11.98
C PHE A 331 -15.31 0.60 11.85
N SER A 332 -16.56 0.12 11.85
CA SER A 332 -17.75 0.98 11.87
C SER A 332 -17.68 1.98 13.02
N LYS A 333 -17.39 1.51 14.23
CA LYS A 333 -17.22 2.36 15.42
C LYS A 333 -16.11 3.40 15.24
N LEU A 334 -14.95 3.00 14.70
CA LEU A 334 -13.83 3.94 14.48
C LEU A 334 -14.14 4.98 13.40
N GLU A 335 -14.83 4.59 12.33
CA GLU A 335 -15.23 5.50 11.27
C GLU A 335 -16.40 6.40 11.70
N GLU A 336 -17.30 5.92 12.56
CA GLU A 336 -18.37 6.71 13.19
C GLU A 336 -17.80 7.82 14.09
N ILE A 337 -16.82 7.50 14.95
CA ILE A 337 -16.15 8.51 15.79
C ILE A 337 -15.48 9.57 14.91
N CYS A 338 -14.96 9.18 13.74
CA CYS A 338 -14.30 10.08 12.80
C CYS A 338 -15.25 11.09 12.13
N ASN A 339 -16.58 10.88 12.16
CA ASN A 339 -17.53 11.78 11.53
C ASN A 339 -17.52 13.16 12.20
N GLY A 340 -16.97 14.14 11.49
CA GLY A 340 -16.86 15.55 11.94
C GLY A 340 -15.47 15.98 12.40
N SER A 341 -14.45 15.11 12.34
CA SER A 341 -13.01 15.41 12.52
C SER A 341 -12.67 16.48 13.57
N THR A 342 -13.27 16.38 14.76
CA THR A 342 -13.03 17.30 15.88
C THR A 342 -11.83 16.88 16.73
N LEU A 343 -11.30 17.79 17.55
CA LEU A 343 -10.27 17.44 18.54
C LEU A 343 -10.74 16.35 19.53
N TYR A 344 -12.03 16.35 19.90
CA TYR A 344 -12.61 15.31 20.74
C TYR A 344 -12.56 13.94 20.06
N SER A 345 -13.01 13.85 18.81
CA SER A 345 -12.95 12.60 18.04
C SER A 345 -11.53 12.08 17.87
N TYR A 346 -10.54 12.99 17.80
CA TYR A 346 -9.14 12.59 17.75
C TYR A 346 -8.66 11.92 19.03
N ASP A 347 -8.91 12.52 20.20
CA ASP A 347 -8.41 11.99 21.48
C ASP A 347 -9.07 10.63 21.80
N GLU A 348 -10.35 10.47 21.46
CA GLU A 348 -11.05 9.19 21.57
C GLU A 348 -10.44 8.14 20.64
N LEU A 349 -10.18 8.47 19.38
CA LEU A 349 -9.54 7.55 18.44
C LEU A 349 -8.09 7.22 18.82
N ASP A 350 -7.28 8.19 19.24
CA ASP A 350 -5.90 7.96 19.70
C ASP A 350 -5.88 7.02 20.91
N LYS A 351 -6.87 7.14 21.81
CA LYS A 351 -7.05 6.25 22.95
C LYS A 351 -7.41 4.82 22.50
N GLU A 352 -8.42 4.64 21.65
CA GLU A 352 -8.79 3.31 21.14
C GLU A 352 -7.61 2.66 20.40
N LEU A 353 -6.93 3.41 19.52
CA LEU A 353 -5.76 2.94 18.78
C LEU A 353 -4.57 2.61 19.70
N SER A 354 -4.44 3.27 20.85
CA SER A 354 -3.36 2.99 21.81
C SER A 354 -3.48 1.64 22.50
N GLY A 355 -4.68 1.04 22.53
CA GLY A 355 -4.92 -0.30 23.04
C GLY A 355 -4.44 -1.41 22.11
N ILE A 356 -4.12 -1.10 20.85
CA ILE A 356 -3.73 -2.08 19.84
C ILE A 356 -2.21 -2.31 19.92
N HIS A 357 -1.81 -3.58 20.05
CA HIS A 357 -0.40 -3.94 20.13
C HIS A 357 0.36 -3.55 18.85
N GLY A 358 1.53 -2.91 19.02
CA GLY A 358 2.33 -2.36 17.92
C GLY A 358 1.95 -0.92 17.50
N PHE A 359 0.89 -0.34 18.06
CA PHE A 359 0.47 1.02 17.74
C PHE A 359 1.10 2.04 18.70
N GLY A 360 2.40 2.26 18.52
CA GLY A 360 3.12 3.35 19.18
C GLY A 360 2.71 4.74 18.67
N PRO A 361 3.17 5.83 19.31
CA PRO A 361 2.77 7.20 18.96
C PRO A 361 2.99 7.56 17.48
N PHE A 362 4.07 7.08 16.87
CA PHE A 362 4.34 7.27 15.44
C PHE A 362 3.30 6.55 14.55
N THR A 363 3.02 5.28 14.83
CA THR A 363 2.03 4.48 14.09
C THR A 363 0.66 5.15 14.14
N ARG A 364 0.21 5.54 15.34
CA ARG A 364 -1.12 6.15 15.54
C ARG A 364 -1.25 7.50 14.85
N ALA A 365 -0.22 8.35 14.91
CA ALA A 365 -0.24 9.62 14.20
C ALA A 365 -0.38 9.44 12.69
N ASN A 366 0.27 8.43 12.08
CA ASN A 366 0.09 8.12 10.66
C ASN A 366 -1.31 7.58 10.35
N ILE A 367 -1.86 6.69 11.19
CA ILE A 367 -3.23 6.16 11.03
C ILE A 367 -4.24 7.30 11.11
N LEU A 368 -4.13 8.17 12.11
CA LEU A 368 -5.04 9.30 12.30
C LEU A 368 -4.90 10.32 11.16
N MET A 369 -3.71 10.50 10.60
CA MET A 369 -3.52 11.25 9.36
C MET A 369 -4.30 10.61 8.21
N CYS A 370 -4.23 9.28 8.01
CA CYS A 370 -5.06 8.56 7.04
C CYS A 370 -6.57 8.68 7.32
N MET A 371 -6.97 8.97 8.56
CA MET A 371 -8.36 9.26 8.93
C MET A 371 -8.75 10.73 8.69
N GLY A 372 -7.80 11.63 8.43
CA GLY A 372 -8.06 13.06 8.12
C GLY A 372 -7.67 14.03 9.24
N PHE A 373 -6.99 13.55 10.29
CA PHE A 373 -6.51 14.41 11.36
C PHE A 373 -5.10 14.92 11.05
N TYR A 374 -4.97 16.22 10.84
CA TYR A 374 -3.72 16.84 10.42
C TYR A 374 -3.00 17.63 11.51
N HIS A 375 -3.49 17.63 12.75
CA HIS A 375 -2.93 18.51 13.79
C HIS A 375 -1.71 17.93 14.51
N LYS A 376 -1.41 16.63 14.34
CA LYS A 376 -0.19 15.99 14.83
C LYS A 376 0.71 15.56 13.68
N ILE A 377 2.00 15.85 13.80
CA ILE A 377 3.04 15.40 12.87
C ILE A 377 3.63 14.09 13.39
N PRO A 378 3.56 12.97 12.64
CA PRO A 378 4.25 11.73 13.00
C PRO A 378 5.76 11.98 13.01
N SER A 379 6.37 11.95 14.20
CA SER A 379 7.79 12.28 14.36
C SER A 379 8.66 11.03 14.30
N ASP A 380 9.66 11.06 13.43
CA ASP A 380 10.65 9.99 13.21
C ASP A 380 12.05 10.55 12.89
N SER A 381 12.95 9.69 12.41
CA SER A 381 14.29 10.10 11.99
C SER A 381 14.29 11.10 10.84
N GLU A 382 13.35 10.96 9.89
CA GLU A 382 13.21 11.89 8.77
C GLU A 382 12.73 13.25 9.22
N THR A 383 11.79 13.29 10.16
CA THR A 383 11.33 14.52 10.81
C THR A 383 12.48 15.25 11.51
N ILE A 384 13.33 14.52 12.23
CA ILE A 384 14.51 15.10 12.90
C ILE A 384 15.53 15.59 11.88
N ARG A 385 15.78 14.82 10.82
CA ARG A 385 16.68 15.22 9.73
C ARG A 385 16.18 16.51 9.09
N HIS A 386 14.89 16.58 8.76
CA HIS A 386 14.25 17.76 8.17
C HIS A 386 14.45 19.01 9.03
N LEU A 387 14.17 18.91 10.34
CA LEU A 387 14.39 20.01 11.29
C LEU A 387 15.88 20.44 11.40
N LYS A 388 16.81 19.49 11.29
CA LYS A 388 18.25 19.80 11.32
C LYS A 388 18.72 20.49 10.05
N GLN A 389 18.29 20.00 8.89
CA GLN A 389 18.78 20.43 7.58
C GLN A 389 18.11 21.71 7.10
N PHE A 390 16.79 21.81 7.20
CA PHE A 390 16.02 22.93 6.63
C PHE A 390 15.71 24.02 7.66
N HIS A 391 15.56 23.66 8.94
CA HIS A 391 15.33 24.64 10.01
C HIS A 391 16.58 24.99 10.81
N SER A 392 17.76 24.49 10.41
CA SER A 392 19.05 24.72 11.08
C SER A 392 19.09 24.39 12.58
N ILE A 393 18.20 23.50 13.06
CA ILE A 393 18.12 23.12 14.48
C ILE A 393 19.12 21.99 14.78
N LYS A 394 20.41 22.33 14.86
CA LYS A 394 21.52 21.38 14.99
C LYS A 394 21.35 20.37 16.14
N ASN A 395 20.85 20.81 17.29
CA ASN A 395 20.67 20.00 18.50
C ASN A 395 19.29 19.32 18.62
N CYS A 396 18.61 19.06 17.50
CA CYS A 396 17.31 18.39 17.53
C CYS A 396 17.44 16.89 17.88
N THR A 397 16.71 16.48 18.92
CA THR A 397 16.54 15.08 19.35
C THR A 397 15.07 14.66 19.25
N VAL A 398 14.78 13.36 19.42
CA VAL A 398 13.41 12.84 19.50
C VAL A 398 12.58 13.59 20.56
N ARG A 399 13.18 13.92 21.71
CA ARG A 399 12.50 14.60 22.82
C ARG A 399 12.16 16.06 22.49
N THR A 400 13.04 16.76 21.78
CA THR A 400 12.86 18.19 21.45
C THR A 400 12.07 18.40 20.18
N ALA A 401 11.98 17.40 19.29
CA ALA A 401 11.29 17.49 17.99
C ALA A 401 9.86 18.03 18.15
N ARG A 402 9.08 17.52 19.11
CA ARG A 402 7.71 17.98 19.36
C ARG A 402 7.62 19.49 19.65
N LYS A 403 8.55 20.04 20.44
CA LYS A 403 8.58 21.48 20.76
C LYS A 403 8.93 22.30 19.52
N ASN A 404 9.91 21.85 18.74
CA ASN A 404 10.35 22.52 17.52
C ASN A 404 9.24 22.53 16.46
N LEU A 405 8.59 21.38 16.24
CA LEU A 405 7.45 21.27 15.33
C LEU A 405 6.30 22.19 15.73
N LYS A 406 6.00 22.28 17.03
CA LYS A 406 4.98 23.22 17.54
C LYS A 406 5.38 24.68 17.28
N ALA A 407 6.65 25.03 17.45
CA ALA A 407 7.13 26.40 17.21
C ALA A 407 7.06 26.79 15.72
N ILE A 408 7.41 25.88 14.81
CA ILE A 408 7.46 26.13 13.37
C ILE A 408 6.06 26.06 12.73
N TYR A 409 5.37 24.93 12.95
CA TYR A 409 4.12 24.60 12.25
C TYR A 409 2.87 24.91 13.07
N GLY A 410 2.99 25.25 14.35
CA GLY A 410 1.83 25.50 15.23
C GLY A 410 0.90 26.60 14.75
N LYS A 411 1.42 27.59 14.01
CA LYS A 411 0.63 28.65 13.35
C LYS A 411 -0.34 28.13 12.28
N CYS A 412 -0.09 26.93 11.75
CA CYS A 412 -0.91 26.31 10.72
C CYS A 412 -2.04 25.45 11.29
N ALA A 413 -2.35 25.55 12.59
CA ALA A 413 -3.39 24.73 13.20
C ALA A 413 -4.76 24.87 12.51
N PRO A 414 -5.53 23.78 12.32
CA PRO A 414 -5.26 22.39 12.69
C PRO A 414 -4.49 21.57 11.61
N PHE A 415 -3.86 22.23 10.64
CA PHE A 415 -3.20 21.64 9.47
C PHE A 415 -1.67 21.52 9.61
N GLN A 416 -1.15 21.35 10.83
CA GLN A 416 0.30 21.30 11.08
C GLN A 416 1.01 20.23 10.22
N PHE A 417 0.42 19.04 10.09
CA PHE A 417 0.92 17.97 9.23
C PHE A 417 0.94 18.36 7.76
N LEU A 418 -0.11 18.99 7.24
CA LEU A 418 -0.15 19.39 5.82
C LEU A 418 0.93 20.43 5.52
N ALA A 419 1.15 21.41 6.40
CA ALA A 419 2.21 22.39 6.23
C ALA A 419 3.61 21.75 6.28
N TYR A 420 3.86 20.89 7.27
CA TYR A 420 5.11 20.14 7.37
C TYR A 420 5.35 19.24 6.16
N TRP A 421 4.32 18.50 5.74
CA TRP A 421 4.43 17.58 4.62
C TRP A 421 4.59 18.34 3.31
N PHE A 422 3.96 19.51 3.14
CA PHE A 422 4.17 20.36 1.97
C PHE A 422 5.65 20.72 1.80
N GLU A 423 6.28 21.22 2.86
CA GLU A 423 7.70 21.59 2.83
C GLU A 423 8.58 20.38 2.50
N MET A 424 8.42 19.27 3.24
CA MET A 424 9.21 18.07 2.99
C MET A 424 8.98 17.46 1.60
N TRP A 425 7.74 17.42 1.13
CA TRP A 425 7.38 16.89 -0.19
C TRP A 425 7.92 17.75 -1.32
N THR A 426 7.94 19.07 -1.13
CA THR A 426 8.57 20.01 -2.05
C THR A 426 10.04 19.70 -2.23
N CYS A 427 10.78 19.55 -1.13
CA CYS A 427 12.21 19.25 -1.23
C CYS A 427 12.47 17.87 -1.86
N TYR A 428 11.58 16.89 -1.66
CA TYR A 428 11.67 15.63 -2.38
C TYR A 428 11.44 15.80 -3.89
N GLU A 429 10.48 16.62 -4.31
CA GLU A 429 10.24 16.90 -5.73
C GLU A 429 11.37 17.69 -6.40
N GLU A 430 12.04 18.58 -5.67
CA GLU A 430 13.18 19.33 -6.17
C GLU A 430 14.40 18.43 -6.43
N ILE A 431 14.64 17.46 -5.57
CA ILE A 431 15.80 16.57 -5.67
C ILE A 431 15.54 15.39 -6.61
N PHE A 432 14.39 14.75 -6.49
CA PHE A 432 14.08 13.51 -7.22
C PHE A 432 13.22 13.73 -8.48
N GLY A 433 12.74 14.95 -8.70
CA GLY A 433 11.78 15.28 -9.75
C GLY A 433 10.33 15.14 -9.30
N LYS A 434 9.41 15.62 -10.15
CA LYS A 434 7.96 15.62 -9.88
C LYS A 434 7.45 14.19 -9.65
N MET A 435 6.72 13.98 -8.56
CA MET A 435 6.23 12.64 -8.18
C MET A 435 5.19 12.12 -9.17
N THR A 436 4.43 13.02 -9.79
CA THR A 436 3.46 12.71 -10.85
C THR A 436 4.11 12.17 -12.13
N GLN A 437 5.40 12.43 -12.34
CA GLN A 437 6.17 12.01 -13.51
C GLN A 437 7.13 10.84 -13.21
N MET A 438 7.20 10.41 -11.95
CA MET A 438 8.20 9.45 -11.50
C MET A 438 7.84 8.01 -11.88
N PRO A 439 8.76 7.25 -12.52
CA PRO A 439 8.53 5.85 -12.80
C PRO A 439 8.60 5.00 -11.51
N PRO A 440 7.81 3.91 -11.39
CA PRO A 440 7.80 3.06 -10.19
C PRO A 440 9.17 2.48 -9.78
N SER A 441 10.09 2.29 -10.73
CA SER A 441 11.46 1.83 -10.46
C SER A 441 12.24 2.78 -9.53
N ASN A 442 11.84 4.05 -9.48
CA ASN A 442 12.54 5.09 -8.74
C ASN A 442 11.89 5.37 -7.37
N TYR A 443 10.77 4.75 -7.02
CA TYR A 443 10.11 5.01 -5.72
C TYR A 443 11.02 4.71 -4.54
N GLN A 444 11.86 3.67 -4.65
CA GLN A 444 12.77 3.28 -3.57
C GLN A 444 13.84 4.34 -3.23
N ILE A 445 14.18 5.22 -4.17
CA ILE A 445 15.22 6.24 -3.92
C ILE A 445 14.67 7.49 -3.23
N VAL A 446 13.34 7.67 -3.14
CA VAL A 446 12.69 8.83 -2.51
C VAL A 446 12.75 8.72 -1.00
N THR A 447 13.90 9.06 -0.43
CA THR A 447 14.15 9.02 1.02
C THR A 447 15.25 10.01 1.39
N GLY A 448 15.22 10.54 2.62
CA GLY A 448 16.20 11.50 3.10
C GLY A 448 17.65 11.05 3.06
N ILE A 449 17.92 9.75 3.12
CA ILE A 449 19.28 9.20 2.99
C ILE A 449 19.91 9.57 1.64
N ASN A 450 19.09 9.68 0.59
CA ASN A 450 19.54 10.00 -0.76
C ASN A 450 19.49 11.50 -1.07
N MET A 451 19.11 12.35 -0.10
CA MET A 451 19.13 13.80 -0.28
C MET A 451 20.55 14.32 -0.03
N LYS A 452 21.21 14.85 -1.06
CA LYS A 452 22.47 15.57 -0.88
C LYS A 452 22.18 17.04 -0.61
N VAL A 453 22.63 17.53 0.54
CA VAL A 453 22.36 18.91 1.00
C VAL A 453 22.86 19.98 0.02
N SER A 454 23.90 19.69 -0.76
CA SER A 454 24.44 20.60 -1.79
C SER A 454 23.54 20.79 -3.01
N GLU A 455 22.51 19.96 -3.19
CA GLU A 455 21.63 19.97 -4.36
C GLU A 455 20.36 20.81 -4.13
N ILE A 456 20.18 21.38 -2.94
CA ILE A 456 18.98 22.13 -2.54
C ILE A 456 19.24 23.63 -2.70
N LYS A 457 18.45 24.32 -3.52
CA LYS A 457 18.42 25.79 -3.57
C LYS A 457 17.68 26.28 -2.32
N ASN A 458 18.15 27.37 -1.70
CA ASN A 458 17.74 27.88 -0.37
C ASN A 458 16.25 28.30 -0.19
N GLU A 459 15.29 27.69 -0.89
CA GLU A 459 13.87 28.07 -0.86
C GLU A 459 12.92 26.86 -0.66
N CYS A 460 13.34 25.90 0.16
CA CYS A 460 12.45 25.12 1.02
C CYS A 460 12.38 25.83 2.40
#